data_AF-Q027Z9-F1
#
_entry.id   AF-Q027Z9-F1
#
_cell.length_a   1.000
_cell.length_b   1.000
_cell.length_c   1.000
_cell.angle_alpha   90.00
_cell.angle_beta   90.00
_cell.angle_gamma   90.00
#
_symmetry.space_group_name_H-M   'P 1'
#
loop_
_entity.id
_entity.type
_entity.pdbx_description
1 polymer ?
#
loop_
_entity_poly.entity_id
_entity_poly.type
_entity_poly.pdbx_seq_one_letter_code
_entity_poly.pdbx_strand_id
1 'polypeptide(L)'
;MTLRYEWARVCREMSKDQWELAGFTDSEGRVGKDVPFGRVIVPGTIELVEDTLHWEFEGTAKAVEISRSTLSDFVSLWRESPSAILRFARKWGVLVIQTCGTNGTTFRPCGEAISLGDDPIEAWRYFSHRAFAVLNIAAALKQGKLGDLDDWRLIASDCTKDAMRVADEQHRYGLGWHLFERPFNKQQSIDEAHRVVAREIQMWLSSWKGMRMRGLSDFVVTWSGSRWELRVDYHGFLFAAIALQLALSIAGADSLFSCSGCGVPYIRGVKKPKPGTDNYCAKCSRNGVAQRRAVDSYREIRGEAARLQLAGTPLTEIALRLNRSVQQIRKWCDDKRVDAPVNGGASRSKKIGSRKRK
;
A
#
# COMPACT_ATOMS: atom_id res chain seq x y z
N MET A 1 -18.89 -26.19 -30.78
CA MET A 1 -20.04 -25.40 -30.27
C MET A 1 -19.62 -24.87 -28.91
N THR A 2 -19.23 -23.60 -28.89
CA THR A 2 -18.08 -23.10 -28.13
C THR A 2 -18.46 -22.48 -26.79
N LEU A 3 -17.60 -22.70 -25.78
CA LEU A 3 -17.51 -22.09 -24.44
C LEU A 3 -17.64 -20.55 -24.37
N ARG A 4 -17.87 -19.85 -25.50
CA ARG A 4 -18.12 -18.41 -25.58
C ARG A 4 -19.51 -17.99 -25.09
N TYR A 5 -20.50 -18.89 -25.09
CA TYR A 5 -21.90 -18.51 -24.82
C TYR A 5 -22.32 -18.45 -23.35
N GLU A 6 -21.52 -18.98 -22.41
CA GLU A 6 -21.83 -18.88 -20.97
C GLU A 6 -21.26 -17.61 -20.29
N TRP A 7 -20.46 -16.80 -20.99
CA TRP A 7 -19.87 -15.57 -20.44
C TRP A 7 -20.83 -14.38 -20.38
N ALA A 8 -21.95 -14.41 -21.10
CA ALA A 8 -22.78 -13.24 -21.36
C ALA A 8 -23.88 -12.97 -20.31
N ARG A 9 -23.85 -13.59 -19.12
CA ARG A 9 -25.00 -13.52 -18.20
C ARG A 9 -24.66 -13.19 -16.75
N VAL A 10 -23.80 -12.21 -16.47
CA VAL A 10 -23.89 -11.35 -15.27
C VAL A 10 -23.20 -9.99 -15.53
N CYS A 11 -23.70 -9.18 -16.46
CA CYS A 11 -23.42 -7.73 -16.41
C CYS A 11 -24.50 -7.12 -15.51
N ARG A 12 -24.23 -7.00 -14.20
CA ARG A 12 -24.89 -5.97 -13.41
C ARG A 12 -23.90 -4.83 -13.34
N GLU A 13 -24.31 -3.66 -13.84
CA GLU A 13 -23.63 -2.41 -13.52
C GLU A 13 -23.29 -2.41 -12.02
N MET A 14 -22.00 -2.45 -11.71
CA MET A 14 -21.54 -2.38 -10.33
C MET A 14 -21.74 -0.94 -9.86
N SER A 15 -22.76 -0.73 -9.02
CA SER A 15 -23.15 0.58 -8.50
C SER A 15 -22.25 0.99 -7.32
N LYS A 16 -22.25 2.30 -7.00
CA LYS A 16 -21.62 2.89 -5.82
C LYS A 16 -21.90 2.08 -4.53
N ASP A 17 -23.09 1.50 -4.43
CA ASP A 17 -23.54 0.63 -3.34
C ASP A 17 -22.62 -0.58 -3.11
N GLN A 18 -21.98 -1.11 -4.14
CA GLN A 18 -21.08 -2.26 -4.01
C GLN A 18 -19.72 -1.89 -3.43
N TRP A 19 -19.23 -0.68 -3.70
CA TRP A 19 -18.02 -0.16 -3.05
C TRP A 19 -18.28 0.17 -1.58
N GLU A 20 -19.48 0.64 -1.26
CA GLU A 20 -19.95 0.81 0.12
C GLU A 20 -20.01 -0.53 0.85
N LEU A 21 -20.62 -1.55 0.25
CA LEU A 21 -20.65 -2.93 0.80
C LEU A 21 -19.24 -3.51 0.97
N ALA A 22 -18.30 -3.17 0.08
CA ALA A 22 -16.90 -3.57 0.18
C ALA A 22 -16.11 -2.78 1.23
N GLY A 23 -16.69 -1.74 1.83
CA GLY A 23 -16.04 -0.85 2.79
C GLY A 23 -14.90 -0.01 2.18
N PHE A 24 -15.00 0.30 0.88
CA PHE A 24 -14.03 1.15 0.18
C PHE A 24 -14.34 2.64 0.30
N THR A 25 -15.57 2.98 0.63
CA THR A 25 -16.04 4.36 0.72
C THR A 25 -16.00 4.91 2.15
N ASP A 26 -15.99 6.24 2.26
CA ASP A 26 -16.29 6.95 3.50
C ASP A 26 -17.81 7.13 3.72
N SER A 27 -18.20 7.87 4.77
CA SER A 27 -19.60 8.18 5.07
C SER A 27 -20.31 9.03 4.01
N GLU A 28 -19.58 9.61 3.06
CA GLU A 28 -20.12 10.37 1.92
C GLU A 28 -20.12 9.53 0.62
N GLY A 29 -19.72 8.26 0.71
CA GLY A 29 -19.66 7.35 -0.43
C GLY A 29 -18.46 7.59 -1.36
N ARG A 30 -17.43 8.33 -0.91
CA ARG A 30 -16.22 8.61 -1.72
C ARG A 30 -15.19 7.52 -1.53
N VAL A 31 -14.57 7.07 -2.63
CA VAL A 31 -13.44 6.14 -2.59
C VAL A 31 -12.13 6.90 -2.50
N GLY A 32 -11.25 6.45 -1.61
CA GLY A 32 -9.97 7.09 -1.36
C GLY A 32 -9.66 7.15 0.13
N LYS A 33 -8.37 7.04 0.44
CA LYS A 33 -7.86 7.12 1.80
C LYS A 33 -7.07 8.42 1.95
N ASP A 34 -7.07 8.99 3.16
CA ASP A 34 -6.10 10.02 3.48
C ASP A 34 -4.73 9.38 3.33
N VAL A 35 -3.92 9.94 2.44
CA VAL A 35 -2.50 9.61 2.40
C VAL A 35 -1.85 10.63 3.29
N PRO A 36 -1.49 10.29 4.54
CA PRO A 36 -0.83 11.24 5.40
C PRO A 36 0.51 11.58 4.74
N PHE A 37 0.60 12.83 4.31
CA PHE A 37 1.84 13.49 3.90
C PHE A 37 2.35 13.19 2.49
N GLY A 38 2.95 14.23 1.89
CA GLY A 38 3.47 14.31 0.52
C GLY A 38 2.78 15.46 -0.22
N ARG A 39 3.31 15.90 -1.37
CA ARG A 39 2.64 16.91 -2.22
C ARG A 39 2.79 16.53 -3.68
N VAL A 40 1.73 16.76 -4.45
CA VAL A 40 1.75 16.66 -5.91
C VAL A 40 2.04 18.04 -6.46
N ILE A 41 2.86 18.12 -7.51
CA ILE A 41 3.15 19.37 -8.19
C ILE A 41 2.13 19.53 -9.30
N VAL A 42 1.39 20.63 -9.26
CA VAL A 42 0.50 21.07 -10.32
C VAL A 42 1.29 22.05 -11.20
N PRO A 43 1.41 21.79 -12.51
CA PRO A 43 2.00 22.73 -13.47
C PRO A 43 1.37 24.12 -13.40
N GLY A 44 2.15 25.15 -13.73
CA GLY A 44 1.69 26.54 -13.74
C GLY A 44 0.71 26.82 -14.89
N THR A 45 0.92 26.15 -16.02
CA THR A 45 0.01 26.17 -17.17
C THR A 45 -0.41 24.74 -17.52
N ILE A 46 -1.71 24.59 -17.81
CA ILE A 46 -2.29 23.35 -18.36
C ILE A 46 -3.39 23.77 -19.32
N GLU A 47 -3.24 23.42 -20.59
CA GLU A 47 -4.14 23.77 -21.68
C GLU A 47 -4.55 22.52 -22.45
N LEU A 48 -5.82 22.47 -22.84
CA LEU A 48 -6.33 21.43 -23.71
C LEU A 48 -6.27 21.95 -25.14
N VAL A 49 -5.46 21.32 -25.97
CA VAL A 49 -5.44 21.55 -27.42
C VAL A 49 -5.79 20.22 -28.07
N GLU A 50 -6.88 20.24 -28.84
CA GLU A 50 -7.48 19.03 -29.41
C GLU A 50 -7.78 17.98 -28.31
N ASP A 51 -7.11 16.82 -28.34
CA ASP A 51 -7.25 15.72 -27.39
C ASP A 51 -5.98 15.51 -26.54
N THR A 52 -5.20 16.57 -26.33
CA THR A 52 -3.96 16.52 -25.53
C THR A 52 -3.92 17.65 -24.50
N LEU A 53 -3.53 17.32 -23.27
CA LEU A 53 -3.19 18.32 -22.27
C LEU A 53 -1.72 18.71 -22.43
N HIS A 54 -1.48 19.94 -22.84
CA HIS A 54 -0.16 20.57 -22.82
C HIS A 54 0.05 21.21 -21.46
N TRP A 55 1.20 20.97 -20.84
CA TRP A 55 1.48 21.49 -19.51
C TRP A 55 2.92 21.98 -19.38
N GLU A 56 3.14 22.94 -18.47
CA GLU A 56 4.46 23.49 -18.16
C GLU A 56 4.58 23.85 -16.66
N PHE A 57 5.68 23.42 -16.04
CA PHE A 57 5.98 23.64 -14.62
C PHE A 57 6.54 25.03 -14.32
N GLU A 58 6.76 25.88 -15.33
CA GLU A 58 7.23 27.24 -15.11
C GLU A 58 6.19 28.13 -14.41
N GLY A 59 6.67 29.24 -13.82
CA GLY A 59 5.81 30.27 -13.24
C GLY A 59 5.06 29.84 -11.98
N THR A 60 3.73 29.72 -12.08
CA THR A 60 2.79 29.60 -10.94
C THR A 60 2.56 28.15 -10.46
N ALA A 61 3.46 27.24 -10.79
CA ALA A 61 3.37 25.86 -10.34
C ALA A 61 3.26 25.77 -8.81
N LYS A 62 2.42 24.86 -8.34
CA LYS A 62 2.07 24.78 -6.92
C LYS A 62 2.10 23.35 -6.42
N ALA A 63 2.52 23.19 -5.17
CA ALA A 63 2.50 21.92 -4.48
C ALA A 63 1.17 21.77 -3.72
N VAL A 64 0.37 20.76 -4.06
CA VAL A 64 -0.95 20.49 -3.46
C VAL A 64 -0.92 19.19 -2.67
N GLU A 65 -1.67 19.16 -1.56
CA GLU A 65 -1.89 17.94 -0.80
C GLU A 65 -3.10 17.20 -1.36
N ILE A 66 -2.92 15.90 -1.61
CA ILE A 66 -3.96 15.05 -2.18
C ILE A 66 -5.04 14.77 -1.13
N SER A 67 -6.30 14.85 -1.54
CA SER A 67 -7.45 14.63 -0.65
C SER A 67 -8.07 13.25 -0.86
N ARG A 68 -8.97 12.82 0.03
CA ARG A 68 -9.77 11.59 -0.18
C ARG A 68 -10.57 11.61 -1.47
N SER A 69 -11.06 12.79 -1.88
CA SER A 69 -11.86 12.92 -3.10
C SER A 69 -11.06 12.67 -4.37
N THR A 70 -9.73 12.78 -4.33
CA THR A 70 -8.88 12.71 -5.53
C THR A 70 -9.01 11.38 -6.27
N LEU A 71 -8.98 10.23 -5.56
CA LEU A 71 -9.20 8.93 -6.21
C LEU A 71 -10.64 8.79 -6.74
N SER A 72 -11.64 9.21 -5.97
CA SER A 72 -13.05 9.17 -6.39
C SER A 72 -13.30 10.00 -7.65
N ASP A 73 -12.75 11.20 -7.72
CA ASP A 73 -12.82 12.09 -8.88
C ASP A 73 -12.04 11.49 -10.07
N PHE A 74 -10.92 10.82 -9.82
CA PHE A 74 -10.08 10.24 -10.87
C PHE A 74 -10.74 9.05 -11.56
N VAL A 75 -11.37 8.14 -10.82
CA VAL A 75 -11.96 6.91 -11.38
C VAL A 75 -13.22 7.15 -12.22
N SER A 76 -13.80 8.35 -12.19
CA SER A 76 -14.91 8.71 -13.08
C SER A 76 -14.43 9.27 -14.43
N LEU A 77 -13.20 9.79 -14.52
CA LEU A 77 -12.70 10.54 -15.67
C LEU A 77 -12.76 9.78 -17.01
N TRP A 78 -12.71 8.46 -17.00
CA TRP A 78 -12.72 7.68 -18.24
C TRP A 78 -14.01 7.83 -19.06
N ARG A 79 -15.12 8.19 -18.41
CA ARG A 79 -16.41 8.49 -19.07
C ARG A 79 -16.63 9.98 -19.31
N GLU A 80 -15.76 10.81 -18.79
CA GLU A 80 -15.94 12.25 -18.77
C GLU A 80 -15.40 12.92 -20.06
N SER A 81 -15.79 14.18 -20.22
CA SER A 81 -15.31 15.00 -21.33
C SER A 81 -13.85 15.44 -21.15
N PRO A 82 -13.11 15.73 -22.24
CA PRO A 82 -11.77 16.30 -22.16
C PRO A 82 -11.66 17.52 -21.23
N SER A 83 -12.69 18.38 -21.21
CA SER A 83 -12.73 19.56 -20.34
C SER A 83 -12.85 19.21 -18.85
N ALA A 84 -13.50 18.10 -18.49
CA ALA A 84 -13.53 17.61 -17.11
C ALA A 84 -12.16 17.08 -16.68
N ILE A 85 -11.46 16.37 -17.58
CA ILE A 85 -10.08 15.92 -17.36
C ILE A 85 -9.15 17.12 -17.18
N LEU A 86 -9.27 18.17 -18.00
CA LEU A 86 -8.53 19.42 -17.81
C LEU A 86 -8.78 20.05 -16.44
N ARG A 87 -10.04 20.12 -15.98
CA ARG A 87 -10.37 20.65 -14.65
C ARG A 87 -9.74 19.81 -13.54
N PHE A 88 -9.78 18.49 -13.66
CA PHE A 88 -9.12 17.59 -12.73
C PHE A 88 -7.60 17.85 -12.70
N ALA A 89 -6.97 17.95 -13.88
CA ALA A 89 -5.54 18.17 -14.00
C ALA A 89 -5.09 19.52 -13.38
N ARG A 90 -5.85 20.59 -13.61
CA ARG A 90 -5.61 21.91 -12.98
C ARG A 90 -5.78 21.91 -11.45
N LYS A 91 -6.57 20.99 -10.92
CA LYS A 91 -6.79 20.85 -9.47
C LYS A 91 -5.70 20.00 -8.83
N TRP A 92 -5.34 18.88 -9.45
CA TRP A 92 -4.55 17.83 -8.80
C TRP A 92 -3.20 17.52 -9.44
N GLY A 93 -2.89 18.08 -10.62
CA GLY A 93 -1.64 17.84 -11.35
C GLY A 93 -1.84 16.97 -12.58
N VAL A 94 -0.75 16.64 -13.28
CA VAL A 94 -0.75 15.90 -14.55
C VAL A 94 -0.16 14.49 -14.38
N LEU A 95 -0.36 13.60 -15.33
CA LEU A 95 0.20 12.25 -15.34
C LEU A 95 1.68 12.21 -15.71
N VAL A 96 2.15 13.23 -16.45
CA VAL A 96 3.53 13.34 -16.94
C VAL A 96 3.85 12.13 -17.82
N ILE A 97 3.10 11.97 -18.91
CA ILE A 97 3.29 10.87 -19.84
C ILE A 97 4.62 11.06 -20.58
N GLN A 98 5.47 10.04 -20.52
CA GLN A 98 6.75 10.00 -21.21
C GLN A 98 6.78 8.81 -22.16
N THR A 99 7.23 9.07 -23.38
CA THR A 99 7.56 8.04 -24.35
C THR A 99 8.81 7.27 -23.92
N CYS A 100 8.76 5.95 -23.94
CA CYS A 100 9.84 5.04 -23.56
C CYS A 100 9.97 3.84 -24.52
N GLY A 101 11.05 3.07 -24.35
CA GLY A 101 11.39 1.92 -25.20
C GLY A 101 12.27 2.28 -26.39
N THR A 102 12.93 1.28 -27.01
CA THR A 102 13.90 1.46 -28.11
C THR A 102 13.29 2.07 -29.36
N ASN A 103 11.97 1.95 -29.52
CA ASN A 103 11.24 2.41 -30.71
C ASN A 103 10.28 3.57 -30.39
N GLY A 104 10.24 4.04 -29.14
CA GLY A 104 9.33 5.11 -28.71
C GLY A 104 7.83 4.78 -28.83
N THR A 105 7.47 3.49 -28.82
CA THR A 105 6.08 3.02 -28.99
C THR A 105 5.37 2.79 -27.67
N THR A 106 6.09 2.83 -26.54
CA THR A 106 5.53 2.62 -25.21
C THR A 106 5.47 3.95 -24.49
N PHE A 107 4.43 4.16 -23.70
CA PHE A 107 4.25 5.35 -22.89
C PHE A 107 4.21 4.96 -21.42
N ARG A 108 4.69 5.82 -20.52
CA ARG A 108 4.58 5.59 -19.09
C ARG A 108 4.27 6.88 -18.34
N PRO A 109 3.56 6.85 -17.21
CA PRO A 109 3.38 8.01 -16.36
C PRO A 109 4.66 8.33 -15.56
N CYS A 110 4.69 9.51 -14.95
CA CYS A 110 5.79 9.98 -14.12
C CYS A 110 7.13 10.06 -14.85
N GLY A 111 7.16 10.66 -16.03
CA GLY A 111 8.38 11.03 -16.74
C GLY A 111 9.31 11.90 -15.90
N GLU A 112 10.63 11.69 -16.01
CA GLU A 112 11.63 12.55 -15.35
C GLU A 112 12.18 13.62 -16.30
N ALA A 113 12.66 14.73 -15.73
CA ALA A 113 13.47 15.76 -16.38
C ALA A 113 12.79 16.62 -17.47
N ILE A 114 11.47 16.81 -17.41
CA ILE A 114 10.75 17.64 -18.39
C ILE A 114 10.06 18.80 -17.68
N SER A 115 10.41 20.03 -18.08
CA SER A 115 9.77 21.26 -17.59
C SER A 115 8.40 21.49 -18.22
N LEU A 116 8.13 20.84 -19.34
CA LEU A 116 6.86 20.86 -20.07
C LEU A 116 6.55 19.47 -20.64
N GLY A 117 5.34 19.23 -21.12
CA GLY A 117 5.02 17.98 -21.80
C GLY A 117 3.56 17.83 -22.17
N ASP A 118 3.25 16.64 -22.67
CA ASP A 118 1.99 16.31 -23.31
C ASP A 118 1.37 15.07 -22.67
N ASP A 119 0.16 15.22 -22.17
CA ASP A 119 -0.64 14.09 -21.68
C ASP A 119 -1.88 13.89 -22.58
N PRO A 120 -1.88 12.88 -23.45
CA PRO A 120 -3.05 12.57 -24.27
C PRO A 120 -4.27 12.23 -23.41
N ILE A 121 -5.45 12.72 -23.79
CA ILE A 121 -6.72 12.43 -23.10
C ILE A 121 -6.98 10.93 -23.04
N GLU A 122 -6.58 10.18 -24.07
CA GLU A 122 -6.68 8.72 -24.09
C GLU A 122 -5.88 8.07 -22.94
N ALA A 123 -4.71 8.60 -22.58
CA ALA A 123 -3.92 8.09 -21.46
C ALA A 123 -4.67 8.28 -20.12
N TRP A 124 -5.29 9.46 -19.93
CA TRP A 124 -6.14 9.73 -18.76
C TRP A 124 -7.29 8.76 -18.65
N ARG A 125 -8.00 8.52 -19.76
CA ARG A 125 -9.10 7.55 -19.79
C ARG A 125 -8.62 6.14 -19.50
N TYR A 126 -7.49 5.73 -20.07
CA TYR A 126 -6.89 4.42 -19.85
C TYR A 126 -6.62 4.17 -18.35
N PHE A 127 -5.89 5.05 -17.68
CA PHE A 127 -5.56 4.86 -16.27
C PHE A 127 -6.78 4.99 -15.34
N SER A 128 -7.67 5.95 -15.62
CA SER A 128 -8.91 6.12 -14.88
C SER A 128 -9.79 4.86 -14.96
N HIS A 129 -9.94 4.29 -16.16
CA HIS A 129 -10.77 3.10 -16.38
C HIS A 129 -10.19 1.86 -15.70
N ARG A 130 -8.87 1.68 -15.77
CA ARG A 130 -8.19 0.57 -15.05
C ARG A 130 -8.35 0.70 -13.54
N ALA A 131 -8.19 1.89 -12.98
CA ALA A 131 -8.38 2.09 -11.54
C ALA A 131 -9.83 1.77 -11.11
N PHE A 132 -10.81 2.18 -11.92
CA PHE A 132 -12.21 1.83 -11.74
C PHE A 132 -12.44 0.30 -11.77
N ALA A 133 -11.92 -0.37 -12.79
CA ALA A 133 -12.05 -1.82 -12.97
C ALA A 133 -11.43 -2.60 -11.81
N VAL A 134 -10.24 -2.20 -11.34
CA VAL A 134 -9.56 -2.82 -10.21
C VAL A 134 -10.38 -2.69 -8.92
N LEU A 135 -10.99 -1.53 -8.67
CA LEU A 135 -11.89 -1.34 -7.53
C LEU A 135 -13.14 -2.23 -7.61
N ASN A 136 -13.74 -2.37 -8.79
CA ASN A 136 -14.86 -3.27 -9.02
C ASN A 136 -14.48 -4.72 -8.74
N ILE A 137 -13.39 -5.20 -9.35
CA ILE A 137 -12.91 -6.56 -9.13
C ILE A 137 -12.64 -6.79 -7.64
N ALA A 138 -11.92 -5.89 -6.97
CA ALA A 138 -11.62 -6.02 -5.55
C ALA A 138 -12.90 -6.04 -4.68
N ALA A 139 -13.92 -5.25 -5.02
CA ALA A 139 -15.20 -5.22 -4.32
C ALA A 139 -15.97 -6.54 -4.51
N ALA A 140 -15.96 -7.10 -5.71
CA ALA A 140 -16.56 -8.40 -5.99
C ALA A 140 -15.85 -9.53 -5.24
N LEU A 141 -14.52 -9.51 -5.20
CA LEU A 141 -13.70 -10.52 -4.52
C LEU A 141 -13.97 -10.54 -3.01
N LYS A 142 -14.17 -9.38 -2.37
CA LYS A 142 -14.61 -9.31 -0.96
C LYS A 142 -15.94 -10.01 -0.69
N GLN A 143 -16.78 -10.15 -1.72
CA GLN A 143 -18.06 -10.88 -1.64
C GLN A 143 -17.93 -12.34 -2.13
N GLY A 144 -16.73 -12.84 -2.40
CA GLY A 144 -16.49 -14.19 -2.90
C GLY A 144 -16.94 -14.39 -4.36
N LYS A 145 -16.94 -13.31 -5.16
CA LYS A 145 -17.29 -13.28 -6.59
C LYS A 145 -16.09 -12.82 -7.41
N LEU A 146 -16.04 -13.18 -8.69
CA LEU A 146 -14.94 -12.77 -9.58
C LEU A 146 -15.08 -11.35 -10.13
N GLY A 147 -16.31 -10.80 -10.19
CA GLY A 147 -16.55 -9.50 -10.82
C GLY A 147 -16.90 -9.61 -12.31
N ASP A 148 -16.98 -8.47 -12.97
CA ASP A 148 -17.37 -8.36 -14.39
C ASP A 148 -16.21 -8.70 -15.33
N LEU A 149 -16.51 -9.35 -16.46
CA LEU A 149 -15.51 -9.72 -17.45
C LEU A 149 -14.88 -8.52 -18.14
N ASP A 150 -15.65 -7.45 -18.38
CA ASP A 150 -15.13 -6.26 -19.04
C ASP A 150 -14.11 -5.54 -18.15
N ASP A 151 -14.31 -5.56 -16.83
CA ASP A 151 -13.30 -5.09 -15.88
C ASP A 151 -12.02 -5.94 -15.95
N TRP A 152 -12.15 -7.28 -16.07
CA TRP A 152 -10.99 -8.16 -16.22
C TRP A 152 -10.22 -7.92 -17.50
N ARG A 153 -10.90 -7.68 -18.63
CA ARG A 153 -10.27 -7.41 -19.94
C ARG A 153 -9.37 -6.17 -19.91
N LEU A 154 -9.62 -5.24 -18.98
CA LEU A 154 -8.82 -4.04 -18.83
C LEU A 154 -7.51 -4.26 -18.10
N ILE A 155 -7.28 -5.41 -17.45
CA ILE A 155 -6.05 -5.68 -16.69
C ILE A 155 -5.46 -7.07 -16.96
N ALA A 156 -6.21 -7.97 -17.57
CA ALA A 156 -5.83 -9.36 -17.76
C ALA A 156 -6.28 -9.89 -19.13
N SER A 157 -5.57 -10.90 -19.60
CA SER A 157 -5.88 -11.66 -20.82
C SER A 157 -5.86 -13.16 -20.54
N ASP A 158 -6.53 -13.92 -21.40
CA ASP A 158 -6.30 -15.35 -21.50
C ASP A 158 -4.97 -15.65 -22.22
N CYS A 159 -4.56 -16.93 -22.20
CA CYS A 159 -3.28 -17.39 -22.75
C CYS A 159 -3.29 -17.66 -24.26
N THR A 160 -4.38 -17.33 -24.97
CA THR A 160 -4.44 -17.54 -26.43
C THR A 160 -3.59 -16.49 -27.14
N LYS A 161 -2.85 -16.90 -28.18
CA LYS A 161 -1.97 -15.99 -28.94
C LYS A 161 -2.69 -14.74 -29.45
N ASP A 162 -3.93 -14.88 -29.91
CA ASP A 162 -4.74 -13.76 -30.39
C ASP A 162 -5.12 -12.80 -29.28
N ALA A 163 -5.51 -13.30 -28.10
CA ALA A 163 -5.82 -12.45 -26.97
C ALA A 163 -4.58 -11.74 -26.43
N MET A 164 -3.44 -12.43 -26.35
CA MET A 164 -2.17 -11.83 -25.95
C MET A 164 -1.76 -10.70 -26.88
N ARG A 165 -1.90 -10.87 -28.21
CA ARG A 165 -1.61 -9.81 -29.19
C ARG A 165 -2.52 -8.59 -29.00
N VAL A 166 -3.82 -8.80 -28.82
CA VAL A 166 -4.77 -7.71 -28.55
C VAL A 166 -4.43 -7.02 -27.23
N ALA A 167 -4.04 -7.77 -26.21
CA ALA A 167 -3.62 -7.21 -24.94
C ALA A 167 -2.36 -6.35 -25.11
N ASP A 168 -1.33 -6.80 -25.82
CA ASP A 168 -0.13 -5.98 -26.07
C ASP A 168 -0.46 -4.64 -26.76
N GLU A 169 -1.37 -4.65 -27.73
CA GLU A 169 -1.84 -3.44 -28.43
C GLU A 169 -2.61 -2.49 -27.50
N GLN A 170 -3.47 -3.03 -26.63
CA GLN A 170 -4.30 -2.24 -25.70
C GLN A 170 -3.50 -1.64 -24.53
N HIS A 171 -2.37 -2.25 -24.17
CA HIS A 171 -1.63 -1.96 -22.92
C HIS A 171 -0.39 -1.08 -23.12
N ARG A 172 -0.44 -0.17 -24.09
CA ARG A 172 0.69 0.69 -24.52
C ARG A 172 1.16 1.73 -23.50
N TYR A 173 0.40 1.98 -22.43
CA TYR A 173 0.72 2.98 -21.39
C TYR A 173 1.49 2.41 -20.18
N GLY A 174 2.27 1.35 -20.38
CA GLY A 174 3.35 0.97 -19.46
C GLY A 174 2.93 0.20 -18.20
N LEU A 175 1.63 -0.08 -18.01
CA LEU A 175 1.14 -0.97 -16.96
C LEU A 175 1.04 -2.44 -17.39
N GLY A 176 1.26 -2.81 -18.66
CA GLY A 176 1.16 -4.21 -19.09
C GLY A 176 -0.17 -4.90 -18.71
N TRP A 177 -0.19 -6.23 -18.75
CA TRP A 177 -1.36 -7.04 -18.45
C TRP A 177 -0.97 -8.38 -17.82
N HIS A 178 -1.93 -9.04 -17.17
CA HIS A 178 -1.71 -10.32 -16.49
C HIS A 178 -2.36 -11.49 -17.22
N LEU A 179 -1.73 -12.66 -17.17
CA LEU A 179 -2.43 -13.90 -17.50
C LEU A 179 -3.41 -14.25 -16.39
N PHE A 180 -4.66 -14.52 -16.76
CA PHE A 180 -5.68 -15.03 -15.85
C PHE A 180 -6.40 -16.22 -16.48
N GLU A 181 -5.92 -17.42 -16.15
CA GLU A 181 -6.60 -18.67 -16.49
C GLU A 181 -7.51 -19.06 -15.33
N ARG A 182 -8.81 -19.25 -15.61
CA ARG A 182 -9.79 -19.60 -14.56
C ARG A 182 -9.56 -21.05 -14.09
N PRO A 183 -9.11 -21.28 -12.84
CA PRO A 183 -8.92 -22.64 -12.32
C PRO A 183 -10.25 -23.38 -12.19
N PHE A 184 -10.19 -24.72 -12.21
CA PHE A 184 -11.38 -25.59 -12.20
C PHE A 184 -12.30 -25.44 -10.99
N ASN A 185 -11.82 -24.91 -9.86
CA ASN A 185 -12.64 -24.67 -8.67
C ASN A 185 -12.73 -23.19 -8.27
N LYS A 186 -13.85 -22.87 -7.61
CA LYS A 186 -14.21 -21.49 -7.22
C LYS A 186 -13.17 -20.85 -6.30
N GLN A 187 -12.66 -21.58 -5.30
CA GLN A 187 -11.72 -21.00 -4.33
C GLN A 187 -10.38 -20.66 -4.99
N GLN A 188 -9.83 -21.56 -5.81
CA GLN A 188 -8.61 -21.30 -6.57
C GLN A 188 -8.78 -20.13 -7.54
N SER A 189 -9.97 -19.99 -8.16
CA SER A 189 -10.27 -18.82 -9.01
C SER A 189 -10.20 -17.51 -8.23
N ILE A 190 -10.79 -17.48 -7.03
CA ILE A 190 -10.78 -16.30 -6.17
C ILE A 190 -9.34 -16.01 -5.67
N ASP A 191 -8.58 -17.03 -5.31
CA ASP A 191 -7.20 -16.87 -4.85
C ASP A 191 -6.29 -16.34 -5.98
N GLU A 192 -6.44 -16.84 -7.20
CA GLU A 192 -5.69 -16.34 -8.36
C GLU A 192 -6.11 -14.91 -8.71
N ALA A 193 -7.41 -14.61 -8.66
CA ALA A 193 -7.91 -13.26 -8.88
C ALA A 193 -7.32 -12.24 -7.87
N HIS A 194 -7.19 -12.62 -6.59
CA HIS A 194 -6.49 -11.79 -5.61
C HIS A 194 -5.02 -11.55 -5.98
N ARG A 195 -4.33 -12.55 -6.54
CA ARG A 195 -2.93 -12.40 -6.99
C ARG A 195 -2.82 -11.45 -8.18
N VAL A 196 -3.72 -11.56 -9.15
CA VAL A 196 -3.75 -10.64 -10.31
C VAL A 196 -3.99 -9.21 -9.86
N VAL A 197 -4.97 -8.96 -8.99
CA VAL A 197 -5.20 -7.62 -8.41
C VAL A 197 -3.96 -7.11 -7.66
N ALA A 198 -3.31 -7.96 -6.86
CA ALA A 198 -2.10 -7.57 -6.16
C ALA A 198 -0.94 -7.21 -7.12
N ARG A 199 -0.76 -7.97 -8.20
CA ARG A 199 0.23 -7.66 -9.25
C ARG A 199 -0.09 -6.36 -9.98
N GLU A 200 -1.36 -6.11 -10.30
CA GLU A 200 -1.80 -4.85 -10.89
C GLU A 200 -1.44 -3.67 -10.00
N ILE A 201 -1.83 -3.70 -8.73
CA ILE A 201 -1.46 -2.66 -7.77
C ILE A 201 0.05 -2.48 -7.63
N GLN A 202 0.81 -3.59 -7.65
CA GLN A 202 2.26 -3.50 -7.62
C GLN A 202 2.82 -2.75 -8.84
N MET A 203 2.27 -2.96 -10.05
CA MET A 203 2.68 -2.24 -11.24
C MET A 203 2.32 -0.75 -11.16
N TRP A 204 1.14 -0.39 -10.64
CA TRP A 204 0.81 1.01 -10.36
C TRP A 204 1.82 1.67 -9.42
N LEU A 205 2.23 0.97 -8.36
CA LEU A 205 3.21 1.47 -7.40
C LEU A 205 4.65 1.51 -7.93
N SER A 206 4.97 0.76 -8.99
CA SER A 206 6.34 0.64 -9.53
C SER A 206 6.55 1.25 -10.92
N SER A 207 5.49 1.60 -11.66
CA SER A 207 5.58 2.09 -13.05
C SER A 207 6.48 3.32 -13.19
N TRP A 208 6.54 4.14 -12.14
CA TRP A 208 7.38 5.33 -12.09
C TRP A 208 8.85 5.06 -11.73
N LYS A 209 9.21 3.83 -11.29
CA LYS A 209 10.55 3.48 -10.79
C LYS A 209 11.49 2.91 -11.85
N GLY A 210 10.96 2.28 -12.90
CA GLY A 210 11.72 1.39 -13.80
C GLY A 210 12.82 2.05 -14.65
N MET A 211 12.83 3.38 -14.79
CA MET A 211 13.82 4.11 -15.61
C MET A 211 14.51 5.25 -14.86
N ARG A 212 14.37 5.31 -13.52
CA ARG A 212 15.00 6.37 -12.71
C ARG A 212 16.47 6.06 -12.47
N MET A 213 17.35 6.99 -12.84
CA MET A 213 18.79 6.92 -12.55
C MET A 213 19.11 7.27 -11.08
N ARG A 214 18.12 7.74 -10.30
CA ARG A 214 18.24 8.01 -8.87
C ARG A 214 17.10 7.31 -8.12
N GLY A 215 17.39 6.14 -7.56
CA GLY A 215 16.46 5.42 -6.69
C GLY A 215 16.18 6.22 -5.42
N LEU A 216 15.10 7.00 -5.44
CA LEU A 216 14.58 7.61 -4.22
C LEU A 216 13.63 6.61 -3.55
N SER A 217 13.82 6.44 -2.25
CA SER A 217 12.89 5.74 -1.37
C SER A 217 11.49 6.38 -1.50
N ASP A 218 10.42 5.58 -1.47
CA ASP A 218 9.03 6.06 -1.35
C ASP A 218 8.76 6.77 -0.02
N PHE A 219 9.79 6.85 0.83
CA PHE A 219 9.79 7.57 2.10
C PHE A 219 10.87 8.63 2.10
N VAL A 220 10.50 9.80 2.64
CA VAL A 220 11.38 10.94 2.88
C VAL A 220 11.42 11.25 4.37
N VAL A 221 12.59 11.64 4.87
CA VAL A 221 12.74 12.19 6.22
C VAL A 221 12.76 13.71 6.09
N THR A 222 11.85 14.39 6.77
CA THR A 222 11.73 15.86 6.73
C THR A 222 11.83 16.43 8.13
N TRP A 223 12.29 17.68 8.24
CA TRP A 223 12.25 18.44 9.48
C TRP A 223 10.98 19.30 9.51
N SER A 224 10.11 19.08 10.51
CA SER A 224 8.84 19.80 10.68
C SER A 224 8.95 21.12 11.45
N GLY A 225 10.19 21.55 11.76
CA GLY A 225 10.47 22.70 12.62
C GLY A 225 10.81 22.32 14.07
N SER A 226 10.25 21.21 14.58
CA SER A 226 10.48 20.74 15.96
C SER A 226 10.81 19.26 16.10
N ARG A 227 10.62 18.46 15.04
CA ARG A 227 10.95 17.04 15.02
C ARG A 227 11.22 16.54 13.61
N TRP A 228 12.00 15.46 13.53
CA TRP A 228 12.12 14.65 12.32
C TRP A 228 10.84 13.84 12.09
N GLU A 229 10.35 13.86 10.85
CA GLU A 229 9.17 13.12 10.42
C GLU A 229 9.51 12.24 9.23
N LEU A 230 9.26 10.93 9.35
CA LEU A 230 9.27 10.00 8.22
C LEU A 230 7.91 10.10 7.51
N ARG A 231 7.92 10.47 6.23
CA ARG A 231 6.71 10.70 5.41
C ARG A 231 6.77 9.83 4.16
N VAL A 232 5.61 9.49 3.62
CA VAL A 232 5.55 8.91 2.27
C VAL A 232 5.80 10.04 1.26
N ASP A 233 6.58 9.74 0.23
CA ASP A 233 6.88 10.64 -0.88
C ASP A 233 6.43 10.02 -2.20
N TYR A 234 5.62 10.79 -2.93
CA TYR A 234 5.21 10.48 -4.30
C TYR A 234 5.97 11.33 -5.33
N HIS A 235 7.05 12.00 -4.89
CA HIS A 235 7.99 12.76 -5.69
C HIS A 235 7.34 13.85 -6.56
N GLY A 236 6.24 14.42 -6.10
CA GLY A 236 5.48 15.42 -6.87
C GLY A 236 4.53 14.84 -7.91
N PHE A 237 4.43 13.52 -8.09
CA PHE A 237 3.63 12.92 -9.17
C PHE A 237 2.22 12.54 -8.72
N LEU A 238 1.23 13.00 -9.49
CA LEU A 238 -0.18 12.65 -9.29
C LEU A 238 -0.41 11.14 -9.39
N PHE A 239 0.13 10.51 -10.44
CA PHE A 239 -0.09 9.08 -10.68
C PHE A 239 0.41 8.21 -9.52
N ALA A 240 1.58 8.53 -8.96
CA ALA A 240 2.12 7.82 -7.80
C ALA A 240 1.25 8.00 -6.54
N ALA A 241 0.68 9.21 -6.34
CA ALA A 241 -0.25 9.45 -5.24
C ALA A 241 -1.56 8.68 -5.41
N ILE A 242 -2.12 8.64 -6.63
CA ILE A 242 -3.32 7.85 -6.96
C ILE A 242 -3.06 6.36 -6.75
N ALA A 243 -1.92 5.84 -7.22
CA ALA A 243 -1.52 4.44 -7.03
C ALA A 243 -1.54 4.04 -5.55
N LEU A 244 -1.05 4.91 -4.68
CA LEU A 244 -1.08 4.69 -3.23
C LEU A 244 -2.50 4.77 -2.64
N GLN A 245 -3.31 5.75 -3.05
CA GLN A 245 -4.72 5.81 -2.62
C GLN A 245 -5.49 4.56 -3.04
N LEU A 246 -5.24 4.06 -4.25
CA LEU A 246 -5.85 2.85 -4.78
C LEU A 246 -5.44 1.62 -3.95
N ALA A 247 -4.14 1.45 -3.68
CA ALA A 247 -3.61 0.38 -2.86
C ALA A 247 -4.21 0.39 -1.43
N LEU A 248 -4.25 1.56 -0.79
CA LEU A 248 -4.81 1.72 0.55
C LEU A 248 -6.33 1.44 0.58
N SER A 249 -7.06 1.85 -0.46
CA SER A 249 -8.51 1.60 -0.57
C SER A 249 -8.81 0.11 -0.64
N ILE A 250 -8.11 -0.62 -1.51
CA ILE A 250 -8.28 -2.07 -1.68
C ILE A 250 -7.88 -2.83 -0.41
N ALA A 251 -6.76 -2.44 0.20
CA ALA A 251 -6.29 -3.05 1.43
C ALA A 251 -7.19 -2.73 2.65
N GLY A 252 -8.15 -1.81 2.51
CA GLY A 252 -8.99 -1.34 3.63
C GLY A 252 -8.16 -0.63 4.70
N ALA A 253 -7.10 0.07 4.29
CA ALA A 253 -6.14 0.70 5.17
C ALA A 253 -6.33 2.21 5.23
N ASP A 254 -6.64 2.74 6.42
CA ASP A 254 -6.53 4.19 6.65
C ASP A 254 -5.08 4.63 6.96
N SER A 255 -4.19 3.67 7.27
CA SER A 255 -2.76 3.87 7.54
C SER A 255 -2.01 2.53 7.66
N LEU A 256 -0.70 2.54 7.39
CA LEU A 256 0.21 1.40 7.62
C LEU A 256 0.91 1.53 8.98
N PHE A 257 1.00 0.43 9.73
CA PHE A 257 1.72 0.37 11.00
C PHE A 257 2.74 -0.77 11.00
N SER A 258 3.90 -0.58 11.61
CA SER A 258 4.87 -1.67 11.76
C SER A 258 4.54 -2.52 12.98
N CYS A 259 4.49 -3.84 12.81
CA CYS A 259 4.30 -4.77 13.92
C CYS A 259 5.60 -4.88 14.73
N SER A 260 5.60 -4.52 16.03
CA SER A 260 6.73 -4.71 16.95
C SER A 260 7.19 -6.17 17.04
N GLY A 261 6.27 -7.12 16.82
CA GLY A 261 6.56 -8.55 16.90
C GLY A 261 7.36 -9.11 15.73
N CYS A 262 6.90 -8.85 14.50
CA CYS A 262 7.48 -9.45 13.28
C CYS A 262 8.12 -8.45 12.31
N GLY A 263 8.03 -7.14 12.58
CA GLY A 263 8.54 -6.08 11.70
C GLY A 263 7.69 -5.80 10.46
N VAL A 264 6.73 -6.67 10.13
CA VAL A 264 5.90 -6.54 8.92
C VAL A 264 4.88 -5.41 9.10
N PRO A 265 4.73 -4.51 8.11
CA PRO A 265 3.65 -3.55 8.07
C PRO A 265 2.28 -4.25 8.12
N TYR A 266 1.35 -3.72 8.90
CA TYR A 266 0.01 -4.23 9.04
C TYR A 266 -1.00 -3.10 9.17
N ILE A 267 -2.25 -3.43 8.89
CA ILE A 267 -3.38 -2.51 8.88
C ILE A 267 -4.26 -2.82 10.09
N ARG A 268 -4.86 -1.77 10.68
CA ARG A 268 -5.74 -1.90 11.84
C ARG A 268 -7.04 -1.16 11.59
N GLY A 269 -8.17 -1.87 11.59
CA GLY A 269 -9.48 -1.31 11.21
C GLY A 269 -10.26 -0.61 12.32
N VAL A 270 -9.81 -0.61 13.58
CA VAL A 270 -10.66 -0.16 14.72
C VAL A 270 -10.04 0.99 15.53
N LYS A 271 -8.72 0.96 15.79
CA LYS A 271 -8.06 1.97 16.63
C LYS A 271 -6.61 2.18 16.24
N LYS A 272 -6.22 3.44 15.99
CA LYS A 272 -4.81 3.80 15.76
C LYS A 272 -3.96 3.32 16.96
N PRO A 273 -2.77 2.76 16.71
CA PRO A 273 -1.86 2.38 17.77
C PRO A 273 -1.41 3.61 18.57
N LYS A 274 -1.17 3.42 19.87
CA LYS A 274 -0.69 4.52 20.72
C LYS A 274 0.77 4.84 20.33
N PRO A 275 1.11 6.12 20.10
CA PRO A 275 2.50 6.52 19.91
C PRO A 275 3.35 6.12 21.12
N GLY A 276 4.57 5.64 20.89
CA GLY A 276 5.51 5.26 21.94
C GLY A 276 5.24 3.92 22.64
N THR A 277 4.21 3.16 22.22
CA THR A 277 3.96 1.80 22.74
C THR A 277 4.18 0.76 21.65
N ASP A 278 4.55 -0.46 22.05
CA ASP A 278 4.59 -1.59 21.13
C ASP A 278 3.22 -1.95 20.57
N ASN A 279 3.18 -2.33 19.29
CA ASN A 279 1.94 -2.64 18.58
C ASN A 279 2.10 -3.89 17.72
N TYR A 280 1.02 -4.68 17.55
CA TYR A 280 1.11 -6.03 16.98
C TYR A 280 0.03 -6.30 15.94
N CYS A 281 0.40 -7.01 14.86
CA CYS A 281 -0.54 -7.49 13.85
C CYS A 281 -1.41 -8.64 14.39
N ALA A 282 -2.54 -8.93 13.73
CA ALA A 282 -3.49 -9.97 14.17
C ALA A 282 -2.85 -11.36 14.36
N LYS A 283 -1.85 -11.72 13.53
CA LYS A 283 -1.10 -12.97 13.67
C LYS A 283 -0.25 -12.98 14.95
N CYS A 284 0.55 -11.94 15.17
CA CYS A 284 1.39 -11.82 16.37
C CYS A 284 0.55 -11.72 17.65
N SER A 285 -0.59 -11.01 17.60
CA SER A 285 -1.53 -10.94 18.72
C SER A 285 -2.13 -12.31 19.06
N ARG A 286 -2.63 -13.06 18.07
CA ARG A 286 -3.15 -14.43 18.29
C ARG A 286 -2.07 -15.38 18.82
N ASN A 287 -0.83 -15.22 18.37
CA ASN A 287 0.28 -16.07 18.76
C ASN A 287 0.89 -15.71 20.13
N GLY A 288 0.31 -14.74 20.86
CA GLY A 288 0.78 -14.38 22.21
C GLY A 288 2.10 -13.61 22.25
N VAL A 289 2.51 -12.96 21.14
CA VAL A 289 3.82 -12.28 21.06
C VAL A 289 3.89 -11.10 22.03
N ALA A 290 2.82 -10.32 22.15
CA ALA A 290 2.74 -9.18 23.05
C ALA A 290 2.94 -9.59 24.52
N GLN A 291 2.29 -10.69 24.93
CA GLN A 291 2.39 -11.23 26.28
C GLN A 291 3.80 -11.73 26.58
N ARG A 292 4.43 -12.47 25.65
CA ARG A 292 5.81 -12.93 25.83
C ARG A 292 6.78 -11.76 26.00
N ARG A 293 6.71 -10.76 25.12
CA ARG A 293 7.58 -9.58 25.21
C ARG A 293 7.35 -8.76 26.48
N ALA A 294 6.10 -8.65 26.95
CA ALA A 294 5.80 -7.99 28.22
C ALA A 294 6.41 -8.75 29.42
N VAL A 295 6.39 -10.08 29.39
CA VAL A 295 7.05 -10.92 30.42
C VAL A 295 8.56 -10.77 30.37
N ASP A 296 9.15 -10.79 29.17
CA ASP A 296 10.61 -10.65 29.00
C ASP A 296 11.07 -9.26 29.47
N SER A 297 10.40 -8.19 29.05
CA SER A 297 10.69 -6.82 29.51
C SER A 297 10.50 -6.67 31.03
N TYR A 298 9.48 -7.30 31.62
CA TYR A 298 9.31 -7.32 33.07
C TYR A 298 10.49 -8.00 33.78
N ARG A 299 10.96 -9.13 33.24
CA ARG A 299 12.12 -9.86 33.78
C ARG A 299 13.40 -9.06 33.65
N GLU A 300 13.63 -8.40 32.52
CA GLU A 300 14.78 -7.52 32.30
C GLU A 300 14.78 -6.35 33.27
N ILE A 301 13.68 -5.60 33.37
CA ILE A 301 13.56 -4.46 34.29
C ILE A 301 13.76 -4.92 35.74
N ARG A 302 13.22 -6.08 36.11
CA ARG A 302 13.40 -6.65 37.45
C ARG A 302 14.85 -7.08 37.70
N GLY A 303 15.50 -7.71 36.72
CA GLY A 303 16.91 -8.10 36.81
C GLY A 303 17.83 -6.89 36.92
N GLU A 304 17.54 -5.82 36.17
CA GLU A 304 18.27 -4.55 36.24
C GLU A 304 18.09 -3.86 37.60
N ALA A 305 16.88 -3.89 38.16
CA ALA A 305 16.63 -3.38 39.52
C ALA A 305 17.50 -4.11 40.57
N ALA A 306 17.57 -5.45 40.48
CA ALA A 306 18.40 -6.24 41.37
C ALA A 306 19.90 -5.94 41.19
N ARG A 307 20.36 -5.81 39.94
CA ARG A 307 21.75 -5.45 39.60
C ARG A 307 22.14 -4.09 40.18
N LEU A 308 21.30 -3.08 40.02
CA LEU A 308 21.54 -1.73 40.53
C LEU A 308 21.56 -1.71 42.08
N GLN A 309 20.71 -2.50 42.73
CA GLN A 309 20.69 -2.60 44.17
C GLN A 309 21.96 -3.30 44.72
N LEU A 310 22.39 -4.39 44.09
CA LEU A 310 23.65 -5.06 44.43
C LEU A 310 24.87 -4.13 44.27
N ALA A 311 24.81 -3.22 43.31
CA ALA A 311 25.82 -2.17 43.12
C ALA A 311 25.72 -1.02 44.14
N GLY A 312 24.81 -1.08 45.11
CA GLY A 312 24.64 -0.08 46.18
C GLY A 312 23.79 1.14 45.79
N THR A 313 23.10 1.12 44.64
CA THR A 313 22.26 2.25 44.21
C THR A 313 21.03 2.39 45.14
N PRO A 314 20.72 3.58 45.68
CA PRO A 314 19.53 3.78 46.52
C PRO A 314 18.22 3.44 45.78
N LEU A 315 17.24 2.86 46.49
CA LEU A 315 15.97 2.43 45.90
C LEU A 315 15.19 3.58 45.21
N THR A 316 15.32 4.80 45.72
CA THR A 316 14.71 6.01 45.13
C THR A 316 15.31 6.33 43.76
N GLU A 317 16.61 6.18 43.59
CA GLU A 317 17.31 6.40 42.33
C GLU A 317 17.00 5.29 41.31
N ILE A 318 16.95 4.03 41.76
CA ILE A 318 16.53 2.90 40.91
C ILE A 318 15.10 3.11 40.38
N ALA A 319 14.18 3.50 41.28
CA ALA A 319 12.79 3.78 40.93
C ALA A 319 12.66 4.88 39.88
N LEU A 320 13.45 5.96 40.02
CA LEU A 320 13.51 7.04 39.03
C LEU A 320 14.03 6.53 37.68
N ARG A 321 15.18 5.83 37.67
CA ARG A 321 15.82 5.33 36.44
C ARG A 321 14.95 4.34 35.66
N LEU A 322 14.25 3.44 36.36
CA LEU A 322 13.39 2.43 35.74
C LEU A 322 11.94 2.90 35.53
N ASN A 323 11.64 4.15 35.90
CA ASN A 323 10.30 4.73 35.87
C ASN A 323 9.25 3.83 36.55
N ARG A 324 9.52 3.47 37.82
CA ARG A 324 8.65 2.63 38.66
C ARG A 324 8.50 3.23 40.05
N SER A 325 7.53 2.75 40.81
CA SER A 325 7.39 3.18 42.20
C SER A 325 8.45 2.56 43.11
N VAL A 326 8.89 3.31 44.12
CA VAL A 326 9.84 2.81 45.15
C VAL A 326 9.31 1.54 45.82
N GLN A 327 7.99 1.45 46.04
CA GLN A 327 7.35 0.28 46.64
C GLN A 327 7.44 -0.97 45.74
N GLN A 328 7.30 -0.82 44.42
CA GLN A 328 7.48 -1.92 43.47
C GLN A 328 8.93 -2.40 43.43
N ILE A 329 9.90 -1.47 43.39
CA ILE A 329 11.33 -1.83 43.41
C ILE A 329 11.66 -2.56 44.70
N ARG A 330 11.24 -2.04 45.86
CA ARG A 330 11.43 -2.70 47.16
C ARG A 330 10.89 -4.13 47.15
N LYS A 331 9.67 -4.33 46.66
CA LYS A 331 9.06 -5.67 46.53
C LYS A 331 9.88 -6.62 45.65
N TRP A 332 10.45 -6.15 44.54
CA TRP A 332 11.25 -6.98 43.65
C TRP A 332 12.58 -7.40 44.27
N CYS A 333 13.19 -6.47 44.99
CA CYS A 333 14.45 -6.62 45.72
C CYS A 333 14.32 -7.54 46.94
N ASP A 334 13.17 -7.51 47.63
CA ASP A 334 12.92 -8.34 48.81
C ASP A 334 12.52 -9.80 48.46
N ASP A 335 12.07 -10.06 47.24
CA ASP A 335 11.67 -11.40 46.78
C ASP A 335 12.91 -12.23 46.39
N LYS A 336 13.42 -13.02 47.35
CA LYS A 336 14.63 -13.88 47.30
C LYS A 336 14.67 -14.97 46.22
N ARG A 337 13.77 -14.95 45.23
CA ARG A 337 13.74 -15.92 44.11
C ARG A 337 14.65 -15.50 42.92
N VAL A 338 15.54 -14.53 43.12
CA VAL A 338 16.31 -13.85 42.05
C VAL A 338 17.80 -14.25 42.02
N ASP A 339 18.24 -15.22 42.83
CA ASP A 339 19.63 -15.70 42.81
C ASP A 339 19.82 -16.92 41.88
N ALA A 340 19.71 -16.71 40.58
CA ALA A 340 20.33 -17.62 39.61
C ALA A 340 20.91 -16.81 38.44
N PRO A 341 22.25 -16.71 38.31
CA PRO A 341 22.85 -16.08 37.17
C PRO A 341 22.51 -16.85 35.90
N VAL A 342 22.18 -16.11 34.83
CA VAL A 342 22.06 -16.64 33.47
C VAL A 342 23.45 -17.06 33.00
N ASN A 343 23.88 -18.27 33.33
CA ASN A 343 25.01 -18.90 32.65
C ASN A 343 24.58 -19.27 31.24
N GLY A 344 25.34 -18.76 30.26
CA GLY A 344 25.12 -18.92 28.83
C GLY A 344 24.74 -20.36 28.45
N GLY A 345 23.57 -20.48 27.83
CA GLY A 345 23.08 -21.73 27.29
C GLY A 345 23.99 -22.23 26.17
N ALA A 346 24.85 -23.18 26.51
CA ALA A 346 25.49 -24.07 25.58
C ALA A 346 24.44 -24.70 24.64
N SER A 347 24.82 -24.81 23.37
CA SER A 347 24.09 -25.49 22.32
C SER A 347 23.64 -26.89 22.76
N ARG A 348 22.32 -27.09 22.89
CA ARG A 348 21.75 -28.44 22.88
C ARG A 348 21.78 -28.94 21.44
N SER A 349 22.91 -29.53 21.04
CA SER A 349 22.97 -30.45 19.91
C SER A 349 21.97 -31.58 20.14
N LYS A 350 20.88 -31.58 19.36
CA LYS A 350 20.01 -32.74 19.23
C LYS A 350 20.84 -33.89 18.65
N LYS A 351 21.19 -34.87 19.48
CA LYS A 351 21.58 -36.20 19.03
C LYS A 351 20.43 -36.76 18.21
N ILE A 352 20.63 -36.83 16.89
CA ILE A 352 19.83 -37.66 15.99
C ILE A 352 20.14 -39.11 16.37
N GLY A 353 19.19 -39.72 17.09
CA GLY A 353 19.22 -41.15 17.38
C GLY A 353 18.95 -41.93 16.10
N SER A 354 19.98 -42.59 15.60
CA SER A 354 19.89 -43.65 14.61
C SER A 354 18.96 -44.76 15.11
N ARG A 355 17.81 -44.96 14.46
CA ARG A 355 17.08 -46.23 14.50
C ARG A 355 17.33 -46.95 13.18
N LYS A 356 18.17 -47.98 13.25
CA LYS A 356 18.31 -49.06 12.26
C LYS A 356 17.43 -50.23 12.72
N ARG A 357 16.75 -50.83 11.73
CA ARG A 357 16.16 -52.20 11.67
C ARG A 357 14.85 -52.38 12.46
N LYS A 358 13.83 -53.05 11.92
CA LYS A 358 13.76 -54.05 10.84
C LYS A 358 12.82 -53.63 9.73
#